data_AF-A0A2A5HFA8-F1
#
_entry.id   AF-A0A2A5HFA8-F1
#
_cell.length_a   1.000
_cell.length_b   1.000
_cell.length_c   1.000
_cell.angle_alpha   90.00
_cell.angle_beta   90.00
_cell.angle_gamma   90.00
#
_symmetry.space_group_name_H-M   'P 1'
#
loop_
_entity.id
_entity.type
_entity.pdbx_description
1 polymer ?
#
loop_
_entity_poly.entity_id
_entity_poly.type
_entity_poly.pdbx_seq_one_letter_code
_entity_poly.pdbx_strand_id
1 'polypeptide(L)'
;MAIPPFSTRRRDHLLKYVFCAYFLLCSSICWSSTFGEDRAAKDKRVTFSHLEHRQVDSIGPQVISIQDRQGFMWFGGERGLARYDGYRLRTYRSVVGDSSSLSSNMVFDLFVDSLGQLWVGTGNGVNRYNASTDSFTRYMYV
;
A
#
# COMPACT_ATOMS: atom_id res chain seq x y z
N MET A 1 -85.19 18.04 22.49
CA MET A 1 -85.22 18.76 21.19
C MET A 1 -83.77 19.07 20.82
N ALA A 2 -83.36 18.75 19.59
CA ALA A 2 -81.97 18.41 19.22
C ALA A 2 -80.97 19.59 19.09
N ILE A 3 -79.70 19.31 19.38
CA ILE A 3 -78.52 20.18 19.21
C ILE A 3 -77.87 19.84 17.83
N PRO A 4 -77.48 20.81 16.99
CA PRO A 4 -76.82 20.52 15.70
C PRO A 4 -75.31 20.24 15.88
N PRO A 5 -74.65 19.53 14.95
CA PRO A 5 -73.26 19.11 15.09
C PRO A 5 -72.26 20.21 14.69
N PHE A 6 -71.14 20.26 15.40
CA PHE A 6 -69.99 21.13 15.12
C PHE A 6 -69.22 20.63 13.86
N SER A 7 -69.01 21.52 12.90
CA SER A 7 -68.27 21.23 11.66
C SER A 7 -66.75 21.19 11.88
N THR A 8 -66.12 20.04 11.64
CA THR A 8 -64.66 19.88 11.51
C THR A 8 -64.23 20.10 10.05
N ARG A 9 -63.91 21.35 9.65
CA ARG A 9 -63.44 21.63 8.27
C ARG A 9 -62.28 22.63 8.14
N ARG A 10 -61.64 23.05 9.24
CA ARG A 10 -60.56 24.08 9.22
C ARG A 10 -59.14 23.57 9.51
N ARG A 11 -58.95 22.33 9.96
CA ARG A 11 -57.63 21.81 10.36
C ARG A 11 -56.82 21.18 9.21
N ASP A 12 -57.47 20.85 8.09
CA ASP A 12 -56.84 20.09 7.00
C ASP A 12 -56.06 20.97 6.01
N HIS A 13 -56.36 22.27 5.95
CA HIS A 13 -55.69 23.20 5.05
C HIS A 13 -54.31 23.60 5.57
N LEU A 14 -54.16 23.81 6.89
CA LEU A 14 -52.89 24.18 7.52
C LEU A 14 -51.86 23.04 7.46
N LEU A 15 -52.29 21.79 7.61
CA LEU A 15 -51.39 20.63 7.50
C LEU A 15 -50.80 20.50 6.09
N LYS A 16 -51.59 20.76 5.04
CA LYS A 16 -51.13 20.69 3.64
C LYS A 16 -50.04 21.72 3.33
N TYR A 17 -50.15 22.94 3.88
CA TYR A 17 -49.14 23.98 3.69
C TYR A 17 -47.84 23.69 4.46
N VAL A 18 -47.93 23.10 5.66
CA VAL A 18 -46.75 22.70 6.45
C VAL A 18 -45.98 21.57 5.77
N PHE A 19 -46.67 20.58 5.20
CA PHE A 19 -46.03 19.52 4.42
C PHE A 19 -45.38 20.03 3.13
N CYS A 20 -46.02 20.98 2.42
CA CYS A 20 -45.47 21.58 1.20
C CYS A 20 -44.21 22.43 1.50
N ALA A 21 -44.22 23.19 2.60
CA ALA A 21 -43.06 23.96 3.05
C ALA A 21 -41.87 23.06 3.46
N TYR A 22 -42.13 21.94 4.14
CA TYR A 22 -41.10 20.95 4.49
C TYR A 22 -40.51 20.27 3.24
N PHE A 23 -41.34 19.96 2.25
CA PHE A 23 -40.89 19.36 0.99
C PHE A 23 -39.97 20.30 0.20
N LEU A 24 -40.31 21.59 0.15
CA LEU A 24 -39.49 22.63 -0.51
C LEU A 24 -38.19 22.91 0.27
N LEU A 25 -38.23 22.97 1.60
CA LEU A 25 -37.02 23.12 2.44
C LEU A 25 -36.08 21.92 2.36
N CYS A 26 -36.60 20.70 2.20
CA CYS A 26 -35.77 19.50 2.04
C CYS A 26 -35.09 19.46 0.66
N SER A 27 -35.77 19.97 -0.38
CA SER A 27 -35.20 20.05 -1.73
C SER A 27 -34.04 21.04 -1.84
N SER A 28 -34.06 22.16 -1.11
CA SER A 28 -32.97 23.13 -1.11
C SER A 28 -31.75 22.66 -0.31
N ILE A 29 -31.96 21.87 0.76
CA ILE A 29 -30.88 21.23 1.53
C ILE A 29 -30.26 20.06 0.74
N CYS A 30 -31.04 19.38 -0.10
CA CYS A 30 -30.53 18.33 -1.00
C CYS A 30 -29.78 18.90 -2.21
N TRP A 31 -30.15 20.11 -2.65
CA TRP A 31 -29.45 20.80 -3.74
C TRP A 31 -28.03 21.24 -3.31
N SER A 32 -27.85 21.66 -2.06
CA SER A 32 -26.53 22.04 -1.52
C SER A 32 -25.64 20.83 -1.18
N SER A 33 -26.20 19.65 -0.92
CA SER A 33 -25.42 18.43 -0.71
C SER A 33 -25.02 17.70 -2.00
N THR A 34 -25.66 18.01 -3.14
CA THR A 34 -25.32 17.44 -4.45
C THR A 34 -24.36 18.33 -5.26
N PHE A 35 -24.28 19.63 -4.94
CA PHE A 35 -23.31 20.58 -5.49
C PHE A 35 -22.30 21.04 -4.41
N GLY A 36 -21.63 20.08 -3.78
CA GLY A 36 -20.53 20.32 -2.86
C GLY A 36 -19.21 19.85 -3.47
N GLU A 37 -18.46 20.79 -4.03
CA GLU A 37 -17.04 20.70 -4.43
C GLU A 37 -16.67 19.53 -5.35
N ASP A 38 -16.55 19.84 -6.65
CA ASP A 38 -15.52 19.22 -7.49
C ASP A 38 -14.17 19.45 -6.82
N ARG A 39 -13.75 18.51 -5.96
CA ARG A 39 -12.37 18.40 -5.54
C ARG A 39 -11.60 18.09 -6.80
N ALA A 40 -11.10 19.12 -7.46
CA ALA A 40 -10.07 19.01 -8.47
C ALA A 40 -9.05 18.03 -7.91
N ALA A 41 -9.04 16.81 -8.47
CA ALA A 41 -8.11 15.78 -8.08
C ALA A 41 -6.74 16.42 -8.27
N LYS A 42 -6.08 16.76 -7.15
CA LYS A 42 -4.75 17.35 -7.15
C LYS A 42 -3.89 16.34 -7.88
N ASP A 43 -3.61 16.64 -9.15
CA ASP A 43 -2.83 15.79 -10.04
C ASP A 43 -1.52 15.51 -9.32
N LYS A 44 -1.43 14.32 -8.72
CA LYS A 44 -0.20 13.83 -8.10
C LYS A 44 0.70 13.52 -9.28
N ARG A 45 1.36 14.56 -9.78
CA ARG A 45 2.42 14.44 -10.77
C ARG A 45 3.45 13.47 -10.20
N VAL A 46 3.43 12.24 -10.70
CA VAL A 46 4.44 11.24 -10.38
C VAL A 46 5.70 11.70 -11.08
N THR A 47 6.62 12.28 -10.31
CA THR A 47 7.94 12.64 -10.79
C THR A 47 8.86 11.43 -10.65
N PHE A 48 9.37 10.94 -11.76
CA PHE A 48 10.41 9.91 -11.76
C PHE A 48 11.77 10.59 -11.61
N SER A 49 12.44 10.37 -10.49
CA SER A 49 13.86 10.69 -10.34
C SER A 49 14.68 9.45 -10.68
N HIS A 50 15.67 9.59 -11.54
CA HIS A 50 16.67 8.54 -11.71
C HIS A 50 17.48 8.44 -10.42
N LEU A 51 17.35 7.33 -9.71
CA LEU A 51 18.22 7.00 -8.59
C LEU A 51 19.57 6.53 -9.16
N GLU A 52 20.48 7.46 -9.44
CA GLU A 52 21.90 7.15 -9.71
C GLU A 52 22.60 6.75 -8.40
N HIS A 53 22.23 5.60 -7.85
CA HIS A 53 22.87 5.11 -6.65
C HIS A 53 24.05 4.22 -7.06
N ARG A 54 25.26 4.79 -7.16
CA ARG A 54 26.54 4.08 -7.45
C ARG A 54 26.75 2.79 -6.62
N GLN A 55 26.09 2.71 -5.46
CA GLN A 55 26.10 1.52 -4.61
C GLN A 55 25.23 0.36 -5.14
N VAL A 56 24.18 0.61 -5.92
CA VAL A 56 23.43 -0.44 -6.64
C VAL A 56 24.27 -0.99 -7.79
N ASP A 57 25.11 -0.19 -8.44
CA ASP A 57 26.08 -0.73 -9.43
C ASP A 57 27.07 -1.73 -8.80
N SER A 58 27.20 -1.72 -7.47
CA SER A 58 28.10 -2.63 -6.75
C SER A 58 27.58 -4.07 -6.68
N ILE A 59 26.31 -4.33 -6.97
CA ILE A 59 25.73 -5.69 -7.04
C ILE A 59 25.82 -6.35 -8.42
N GLY A 60 26.25 -5.60 -9.46
CA GLY A 60 26.47 -6.12 -10.82
C GLY A 60 25.33 -5.84 -11.81
N PRO A 61 25.55 -6.07 -13.11
CA PRO A 61 24.50 -5.96 -14.13
C PRO A 61 23.48 -7.09 -13.95
N GLN A 62 22.20 -6.80 -14.25
CA GLN A 62 21.01 -7.55 -13.83
C GLN A 62 20.64 -7.33 -12.37
N VAL A 63 19.49 -6.69 -12.20
CA VAL A 63 18.91 -6.45 -10.89
C VAL A 63 17.48 -6.99 -10.91
N ILE A 64 17.30 -8.21 -10.42
CA ILE A 64 15.95 -8.61 -10.02
C ILE A 64 15.55 -7.73 -8.85
N SER A 65 14.34 -7.20 -8.90
CA SER A 65 13.85 -6.28 -7.87
C SER A 65 12.50 -6.71 -7.34
N ILE A 66 12.32 -6.65 -6.03
CA ILE A 66 11.03 -6.87 -5.37
C ILE A 66 10.88 -5.89 -4.22
N GLN A 67 9.64 -5.56 -3.88
CA GLN A 67 9.34 -4.82 -2.65
C GLN A 67 8.78 -5.79 -1.61
N ASP A 68 9.27 -5.72 -0.38
CA ASP A 68 8.68 -6.47 0.73
C ASP A 68 7.45 -5.76 1.33
N ARG A 69 6.79 -6.44 2.28
CA ARG A 69 5.61 -5.87 2.95
C ARG A 69 5.91 -4.70 3.87
N GLN A 70 7.16 -4.53 4.31
CA GLN A 70 7.59 -3.40 5.11
C GLN A 70 7.91 -2.17 4.23
N GLY A 71 7.94 -2.34 2.90
CA GLY A 71 8.20 -1.28 1.94
C GLY A 71 9.67 -1.17 1.52
N PHE A 72 10.56 -2.05 2.01
CA PHE A 72 11.95 -2.07 1.54
C PHE A 72 12.01 -2.59 0.11
N MET A 73 12.84 -1.95 -0.71
CA MET A 73 13.16 -2.44 -2.04
C MET A 73 14.37 -3.36 -1.96
N TRP A 74 14.27 -4.53 -2.57
CA TRP A 74 15.32 -5.52 -2.63
C TRP A 74 15.81 -5.69 -4.05
N PHE A 75 17.10 -5.89 -4.18
CA PHE A 75 17.83 -5.92 -5.44
C PHE A 75 18.83 -7.08 -5.43
N GLY A 76 18.59 -8.12 -6.22
CA GLY A 76 19.49 -9.26 -6.35
C GLY A 76 20.30 -9.18 -7.64
N GLY A 77 21.57 -9.57 -7.60
CA GLY A 77 22.43 -9.65 -8.78
C GLY A 77 23.59 -10.64 -8.60
N GLU A 78 24.54 -10.58 -9.52
CA GLU A 78 25.69 -11.51 -9.56
C GLU A 78 26.63 -11.40 -8.36
N ARG A 79 26.67 -10.23 -7.70
CA ARG A 79 27.60 -9.90 -6.61
C ARG A 79 26.93 -9.81 -5.24
N GLY A 80 25.68 -10.21 -5.13
CA GLY A 80 24.94 -10.32 -3.87
C GLY A 80 23.55 -9.74 -3.92
N LEU A 81 23.04 -9.42 -2.73
CA LEU A 81 21.73 -8.83 -2.50
C LEU A 81 21.90 -7.42 -1.93
N ALA A 82 21.03 -6.50 -2.28
CA ALA A 82 20.94 -5.20 -1.64
C ALA A 82 19.51 -4.91 -1.17
N ARG A 83 19.38 -4.24 -0.03
CA ARG A 83 18.14 -3.71 0.52
C ARG A 83 18.22 -2.20 0.55
N TYR A 84 17.17 -1.53 0.10
CA TYR A 84 17.04 -0.09 0.09
C TYR A 84 15.80 0.33 0.91
N ASP A 85 16.00 1.24 1.85
CA ASP A 85 14.95 1.75 2.74
C ASP A 85 14.33 3.08 2.28
N GLY A 86 14.73 3.59 1.11
CA GLY A 86 14.36 4.92 0.62
C GLY A 86 15.42 6.00 0.86
N TYR A 87 16.40 5.72 1.73
CA TYR A 87 17.49 6.64 2.09
C TYR A 87 18.87 5.99 2.03
N ARG A 88 18.98 4.71 2.37
CA ARG A 88 20.22 3.95 2.54
C ARG A 88 20.12 2.60 1.85
N LEU A 89 21.23 2.20 1.23
CA LEU A 89 21.42 0.86 0.67
C LEU A 89 22.25 0.02 1.65
N ARG A 90 21.82 -1.22 1.91
CA ARG A 90 22.57 -2.23 2.65
C ARG A 90 22.81 -3.44 1.77
N THR A 91 24.07 -3.87 1.63
CA THR A 91 24.45 -5.00 0.80
C THR A 91 24.75 -6.24 1.63
N TYR A 92 24.38 -7.40 1.12
CA TYR A 92 24.58 -8.71 1.70
C TYR A 92 25.33 -9.60 0.71
N ARG A 93 26.33 -10.32 1.21
CA ARG A 93 27.20 -11.21 0.44
C ARG A 93 27.43 -12.50 1.20
N SER A 94 27.91 -13.52 0.51
CA SER A 94 28.40 -14.74 1.13
C SER A 94 29.73 -14.47 1.82
N VAL A 95 29.83 -14.88 3.08
CA VAL A 95 31.03 -14.77 3.90
C VAL A 95 31.46 -16.18 4.32
N VAL A 96 32.71 -16.53 3.99
CA VAL A 96 33.28 -17.84 4.34
C VAL A 96 33.37 -17.97 5.86
N GLY A 97 32.82 -19.06 6.41
CA GLY A 97 32.82 -19.33 7.85
C GLY A 97 31.64 -18.72 8.62
N ASP A 98 30.83 -17.86 8.00
CA ASP A 98 29.61 -17.32 8.60
C ASP A 98 28.39 -17.99 7.97
N SER A 99 27.68 -18.83 8.72
CA SER A 99 26.47 -19.52 8.25
C SER A 99 25.23 -18.63 8.18
N SER A 100 25.30 -17.41 8.72
CA SER A 100 24.20 -16.44 8.78
C SER A 100 24.20 -15.43 7.63
N SER A 101 25.21 -15.44 6.77
CA SER A 101 25.26 -14.64 5.54
C SER A 101 24.63 -15.39 4.35
N LEU A 102 24.71 -14.90 3.11
CA LEU A 102 24.16 -15.62 1.94
C LEU A 102 24.95 -16.91 1.63
N SER A 103 24.28 -17.96 1.14
CA SER A 103 24.95 -19.20 0.72
C SER A 103 25.75 -19.06 -0.59
N SER A 104 25.41 -18.10 -1.45
CA SER A 104 26.18 -17.70 -2.63
C SER A 104 25.95 -16.22 -2.93
N ASN A 105 26.92 -15.58 -3.60
CA ASN A 105 26.78 -14.20 -4.09
C ASN A 105 25.89 -14.10 -5.32
N MET A 106 25.76 -15.17 -6.08
CA MET A 106 24.96 -15.17 -7.29
C MET A 106 23.49 -15.35 -6.91
N VAL A 107 22.74 -14.26 -6.94
CA VAL A 107 21.31 -14.22 -6.61
C VAL A 107 20.50 -14.32 -7.90
N PHE A 108 19.65 -15.33 -7.98
CA PHE A 108 18.87 -15.64 -9.19
C PHE A 108 17.39 -15.32 -9.05
N ASP A 109 16.84 -15.35 -7.83
CA ASP A 109 15.42 -15.12 -7.61
C ASP A 109 15.15 -14.49 -6.24
N LEU A 110 14.09 -13.70 -6.15
CA LEU A 110 13.58 -13.08 -4.92
C LEU A 110 12.09 -13.31 -4.82
N PHE A 111 11.66 -13.82 -3.68
CA PHE A 111 10.27 -14.14 -3.43
C PHE A 111 9.85 -13.69 -2.03
N VAL A 112 8.70 -13.01 -1.93
CA VAL A 112 8.10 -12.65 -0.65
C VAL A 112 6.89 -13.55 -0.43
N ASP A 113 6.92 -14.34 0.64
CA ASP A 113 5.84 -15.29 0.92
C ASP A 113 4.58 -14.63 1.48
N SER A 114 3.54 -15.45 1.71
CA SER A 114 2.26 -15.00 2.28
C SER A 114 2.35 -14.50 3.71
N LEU A 115 3.45 -14.78 4.43
CA LEU A 115 3.77 -14.27 5.76
C LEU A 115 4.64 -13.01 5.71
N GLY A 116 5.04 -12.56 4.51
CA GLY A 116 5.91 -11.41 4.32
C GLY A 116 7.40 -11.69 4.55
N GLN A 117 7.81 -12.96 4.57
CA GLN A 117 9.23 -13.32 4.67
C GLN A 117 9.86 -13.26 3.28
N LEU A 118 11.05 -12.69 3.21
CA LEU A 118 11.85 -12.68 1.99
C LEU A 118 12.65 -14.00 1.89
N TRP A 119 12.50 -14.64 0.74
CA TRP A 119 13.25 -15.79 0.28
C TRP A 119 14.14 -15.38 -0.89
N VAL A 120 15.38 -15.84 -0.86
CA VAL A 120 16.43 -15.46 -1.80
C VAL A 120 17.00 -16.74 -2.41
N GLY A 121 16.69 -16.95 -3.69
CA GLY A 121 17.25 -18.03 -4.49
C GLY A 121 18.66 -17.68 -4.93
N THR A 122 19.63 -18.53 -4.58
CA THR A 122 21.04 -18.33 -4.92
C THR A 122 21.62 -19.58 -5.57
N GLY A 123 22.82 -19.48 -6.15
CA GLY A 123 23.48 -20.63 -6.79
C GLY A 123 23.76 -21.83 -5.88
N ASN A 124 23.79 -21.65 -4.55
CA ASN A 124 24.00 -22.73 -3.58
C ASN A 124 22.75 -23.03 -2.75
N GLY A 125 21.55 -22.76 -3.29
CA GLY A 125 20.27 -23.03 -2.64
C GLY A 125 19.53 -21.76 -2.21
N VAL A 126 18.59 -21.91 -1.27
CA VAL A 126 17.64 -20.86 -0.89
C VAL A 126 17.99 -20.29 0.48
N ASN A 127 17.84 -18.98 0.65
CA ASN A 127 18.12 -18.27 1.89
C ASN A 127 16.85 -17.57 2.36
N ARG A 128 16.41 -17.79 3.59
CA ARG A 128 15.32 -17.01 4.20
C ARG A 128 15.91 -15.87 5.02
N TYR A 129 15.50 -14.64 4.73
CA TYR A 129 15.90 -13.46 5.49
C TYR A 129 15.17 -13.39 6.83
N ASN A 130 15.90 -13.07 7.89
CA ASN A 130 15.37 -12.81 9.22
C ASN A 130 15.53 -11.32 9.53
N ALA A 131 14.41 -10.58 9.52
CA ALA A 131 14.40 -9.15 9.76
C ALA A 131 14.80 -8.76 11.20
N SER A 132 14.55 -9.62 12.19
CA SER A 132 14.86 -9.34 13.60
C SER A 132 16.35 -9.37 13.89
N THR A 133 17.09 -10.25 13.20
CA THR A 133 18.54 -10.44 13.39
C THR A 133 19.37 -9.91 12.22
N ASP A 134 18.72 -9.39 11.18
CA ASP A 134 19.32 -8.90 9.95
C ASP A 134 20.30 -9.90 9.30
N SER A 135 19.88 -11.17 9.28
CA SER A 135 20.69 -12.33 8.86
C SER A 135 19.87 -13.34 8.04
N PHE A 136 20.49 -14.44 7.63
CA PHE A 136 19.89 -15.46 6.77
C PHE A 136 19.92 -16.85 7.40
N THR A 137 18.83 -17.59 7.20
CA THR A 137 18.80 -19.05 7.36
C THR A 137 18.99 -19.70 5.99
N ARG A 138 19.98 -20.57 5.85
CA ARG A 138 20.33 -21.22 4.58
C ARG A 138 19.67 -22.59 4.44
N TYR A 139 19.19 -22.87 3.25
CA TYR A 139 18.68 -24.16 2.79
C TYR A 139 19.48 -24.56 1.56
N MET A 140 20.59 -25.27 1.78
CA MET A 140 21.51 -25.70 0.71
C MET A 140 21.05 -27.03 0.12
N TYR A 141 21.19 -27.19 -1.20
CA TYR A 141 21.09 -28.50 -1.84
C TYR A 141 22.49 -29.10 -1.88
N VAL A 142 22.66 -30.27 -1.25
CA VAL A 142 23.94 -31.00 -1.14
C VAL A 142 24.11 -31.93 -2.33
#